data_AF-A0A947ANW3-F1
#
_entry.id   AF-A0A947ANW3-F1
#
_cell.length_a   1.000
_cell.length_b   1.000
_cell.length_c   1.000
_cell.angle_alpha   90.00
_cell.angle_beta   90.00
_cell.angle_gamma   90.00
#
_symmetry.space_group_name_H-M   'P 1'
#
loop_
_entity.id
_entity.type
_entity.pdbx_description
1 polymer ?
#
loop_
_entity_poly.entity_id
_entity_poly.type
_entity_poly.pdbx_seq_one_letter_code
_entity_poly.pdbx_strand_id
1 'polypeptide(L)'
;MIEQKGTGPLDMVTHSFSRIAMWAPFFIVLIILYEVVMRYFFAAATLWVNEMSLRIAGGIYLSAGLYAMLQRSHIRIFIIYDMVPLWLRRVFDILSTICVGIFAFAVIWGGFGESKAKFLRWETFGTAFDPPIPATNKPLILTVMFFLALQATSNLVRDWPATPWVRKLFDIIVSTIIIAFASLAAYNLYIVPPEGQTVPLKWQIGIGIFLAGAVALVIYGLIRDFDKTPIPISEMDEIEEEAELMKEQVDIPDEILTGTPPKPKA
;
A
#
# COMPACT_ATOMS: atom_id res chain seq x y z
N MET A 1 2.24 17.94 2.07
CA MET A 1 1.61 16.70 2.55
C MET A 1 2.45 16.11 3.66
N ILE A 2 1.90 16.09 4.87
CA ILE A 2 2.51 15.49 6.05
C ILE A 2 2.26 13.98 5.96
N GLU A 3 3.29 13.15 6.12
CA GLU A 3 3.14 11.70 6.12
C GLU A 3 2.51 11.25 7.45
N GLN A 4 1.36 10.58 7.38
CA GLN A 4 0.74 10.05 8.59
C GLN A 4 1.55 8.87 9.13
N LYS A 5 1.70 8.83 10.46
CA LYS A 5 2.35 7.71 11.14
C LYS A 5 1.35 6.57 11.28
N GLY A 6 1.54 5.51 10.49
CA GLY A 6 0.75 4.28 10.62
C GLY A 6 0.91 3.65 12.01
N THR A 7 -0.21 3.26 12.62
CA THR A 7 -0.27 2.69 13.98
C THR A 7 -0.88 1.30 13.94
N GLY A 8 -0.09 0.24 14.16
CA GLY A 8 -0.58 -1.13 14.15
C GLY A 8 0.22 -2.07 13.24
N PRO A 9 -0.02 -3.39 13.35
CA PRO A 9 0.78 -4.41 12.67
C PRO A 9 0.62 -4.39 11.15
N LEU A 10 -0.60 -4.16 10.64
CA LEU A 10 -0.87 -4.10 9.21
C LEU A 10 -0.15 -2.92 8.55
N ASP A 11 -0.30 -1.72 9.14
CA ASP A 11 0.32 -0.50 8.66
C ASP A 11 1.84 -0.62 8.61
N MET A 12 2.45 -1.31 9.58
CA MET A 12 3.88 -1.54 9.60
C MET A 12 4.37 -2.29 8.35
N VAL A 13 3.65 -3.34 7.97
CA VAL A 13 3.96 -4.11 6.76
C VAL A 13 3.77 -3.24 5.52
N THR A 14 2.61 -2.58 5.41
CA THR A 14 2.27 -1.71 4.28
C THR A 14 3.29 -0.58 4.11
N HIS A 15 3.65 0.09 5.20
CA HIS A 15 4.59 1.20 5.21
C HIS A 15 6.00 0.74 4.84
N SER A 16 6.49 -0.35 5.44
CA SER A 16 7.80 -0.90 5.15
C SER A 16 7.92 -1.32 3.68
N PHE A 17 6.91 -2.01 3.16
CA PHE A 17 6.85 -2.40 1.75
C PHE A 17 6.87 -1.18 0.82
N SER A 18 6.10 -0.15 1.15
CA SER A 18 6.01 1.07 0.35
C SER A 18 7.30 1.89 0.38
N ARG A 19 8.01 1.93 1.51
CA ARG A 19 9.32 2.60 1.62
C ARG A 19 10.38 1.97 0.74
N ILE A 20 10.36 0.64 0.62
CA ILE A 20 11.24 -0.08 -0.31
C ILE A 20 10.82 0.23 -1.74
N ALA A 21 9.52 0.18 -2.04
CA ALA A 21 8.98 0.44 -3.37
C ALA A 21 9.19 1.88 -3.86
N MET A 22 9.32 2.86 -2.96
CA MET A 22 9.59 4.27 -3.28
C MET A 22 10.84 4.48 -4.14
N TRP A 23 11.81 3.56 -4.08
CA TRP A 23 13.03 3.62 -4.90
C TRP A 23 12.82 3.10 -6.33
N ALA A 24 11.73 2.39 -6.62
CA ALA A 24 11.48 1.78 -7.92
C ALA A 24 11.41 2.80 -9.10
N PRO A 25 10.77 3.98 -8.98
CA PRO A 25 10.78 4.99 -10.03
C PRO A 25 12.19 5.45 -10.42
N PHE A 26 13.08 5.58 -9.43
CA PHE A 26 14.48 5.94 -9.68
C PHE A 26 15.17 4.90 -10.57
N PHE A 27 14.95 3.60 -10.32
CA PHE A 27 15.48 2.55 -11.19
C PHE A 27 14.89 2.57 -12.60
N ILE A 28 13.60 2.90 -12.77
CA ILE A 28 13.02 3.08 -14.11
C ILE A 28 13.73 4.19 -14.85
N VAL A 29 13.95 5.34 -14.22
CA VAL A 29 14.65 6.48 -14.84
C VAL A 29 16.06 6.05 -15.30
N LEU A 30 16.80 5.32 -14.47
CA LEU A 30 18.14 4.82 -14.85
C LEU A 30 18.09 3.87 -16.05
N ILE A 31 17.15 2.93 -16.08
CA ILE A 31 17.02 1.95 -17.17
C ILE A 31 16.60 2.63 -18.48
N ILE A 32 15.70 3.62 -18.42
CA ILE A 32 15.29 4.40 -19.60
C ILE A 32 16.42 5.31 -20.08
N LEU A 33 17.18 5.95 -19.17
CA LEU A 33 18.37 6.71 -19.53
C LEU A 33 19.38 5.83 -20.27
N TYR A 34 19.61 4.61 -19.78
CA TYR A 34 20.47 3.64 -20.44
C TYR A 34 19.98 3.33 -21.87
N GLU A 35 18.69 3.08 -22.08
CA GLU A 35 18.14 2.84 -23.43
C GLU A 35 18.33 4.06 -24.36
N VAL A 36 18.11 5.26 -23.86
CA VAL A 36 18.35 6.50 -24.63
C VAL A 36 19.82 6.57 -25.05
N VAL A 37 20.75 6.30 -24.13
CA VAL A 37 22.19 6.31 -24.45
C VAL A 37 22.53 5.25 -25.51
N MET A 38 22.09 4.01 -25.31
CA MET A 38 22.37 2.91 -26.24
C MET A 38 21.79 3.15 -27.62
N ARG A 39 20.58 3.69 -27.70
CA ARG A 39 19.89 3.96 -28.96
C ARG A 39 20.51 5.11 -29.74
N TYR A 40 20.83 6.22 -29.08
CA TYR A 40 21.29 7.42 -29.79
C TYR A 40 22.80 7.50 -29.98
N PHE A 41 23.60 6.98 -29.05
CA PHE A 41 25.07 7.02 -29.16
C PHE A 41 25.64 5.76 -29.79
N PHE A 42 25.02 4.60 -29.57
CA PHE A 42 25.54 3.30 -30.04
C PHE A 42 24.67 2.66 -31.14
N ALA A 43 23.56 3.30 -31.54
CA ALA A 43 22.60 2.77 -32.51
C ALA A 43 22.13 1.33 -32.22
N ALA A 44 22.15 0.93 -30.93
CA ALA A 44 21.86 -0.42 -30.48
C ALA A 44 20.66 -0.40 -29.52
N ALA A 45 19.45 -0.54 -30.08
CA ALA A 45 18.23 -0.59 -29.27
C ALA A 45 18.21 -1.86 -28.40
N THR A 46 17.83 -1.73 -27.13
CA THR A 46 17.81 -2.88 -26.21
C THR A 46 16.39 -3.41 -26.00
N LEU A 47 16.24 -4.72 -26.15
CA LEU A 47 14.92 -5.38 -26.09
C LEU A 47 14.40 -5.52 -24.65
N TRP A 48 15.30 -5.62 -23.67
CA TRP A 48 14.97 -5.92 -22.28
C TRP A 48 14.44 -4.71 -21.50
N VAL A 49 14.81 -3.48 -21.90
CA VAL A 49 14.48 -2.25 -21.16
C VAL A 49 12.98 -2.04 -21.08
N ASN A 50 12.27 -2.18 -22.19
CA ASN A 50 10.82 -2.01 -22.23
C ASN A 50 10.13 -2.96 -21.24
N GLU A 51 10.46 -4.24 -21.28
CA GLU A 51 9.80 -5.26 -20.47
C GLU A 51 10.18 -5.17 -18.98
N MET A 52 11.42 -4.77 -18.66
CA MET A 52 11.82 -4.48 -17.28
C MET A 52 11.14 -3.24 -16.73
N SER A 53 11.01 -2.18 -17.53
CA SER A 53 10.28 -0.98 -17.12
C SER A 53 8.80 -1.29 -16.86
N LEU A 54 8.15 -2.10 -17.71
CA LEU A 54 6.76 -2.53 -17.53
C LEU A 54 6.58 -3.33 -16.24
N ARG A 55 7.50 -4.26 -15.96
CA ARG A 55 7.46 -5.09 -14.77
C ARG A 55 7.55 -4.26 -13.49
N ILE A 56 8.51 -3.33 -13.45
CA ILE A 56 8.72 -2.43 -12.30
C ILE A 56 7.55 -1.44 -12.17
N ALA A 57 7.06 -0.89 -13.28
CA ALA A 57 5.92 0.01 -13.30
C ALA A 57 4.67 -0.66 -12.70
N GLY A 58 4.41 -1.93 -13.02
CA GLY A 58 3.34 -2.70 -12.39
C GLY A 58 3.48 -2.78 -10.86
N GLY A 59 4.69 -3.01 -10.36
CA GLY A 59 4.97 -2.99 -8.91
C GLY A 59 4.77 -1.60 -8.27
N ILE A 60 5.15 -0.53 -8.97
CA ILE A 60 4.93 0.85 -8.52
C ILE A 60 3.44 1.16 -8.41
N TYR A 61 2.65 0.87 -9.45
CA TYR A 61 1.21 1.14 -9.42
C TYR A 61 0.51 0.43 -8.25
N LEU A 62 0.89 -0.81 -7.98
CA LEU A 62 0.28 -1.61 -6.91
C LEU A 62 0.70 -1.12 -5.52
N SER A 63 2.00 -0.84 -5.32
CA SER A 63 2.50 -0.30 -4.05
C SER A 63 1.97 1.11 -3.77
N ALA A 64 1.90 1.98 -4.79
CA ALA A 64 1.35 3.32 -4.67
C ALA A 64 -0.13 3.30 -4.28
N GLY A 65 -0.94 2.40 -4.87
CA GLY A 65 -2.35 2.25 -4.50
C GLY A 65 -2.54 1.80 -3.04
N LEU A 66 -1.74 0.84 -2.58
CA LEU A 66 -1.79 0.38 -1.19
C LEU A 66 -1.33 1.47 -0.20
N TYR A 67 -0.27 2.21 -0.53
CA TYR A 67 0.24 3.31 0.29
C TYR A 67 -0.74 4.49 0.34
N ALA A 68 -1.36 4.84 -0.79
CA ALA A 68 -2.40 5.88 -0.85
C ALA A 68 -3.59 5.54 0.06
N MET A 69 -3.96 4.25 0.14
CA MET A 69 -5.00 3.78 1.04
C MET A 69 -4.59 3.90 2.51
N LEU A 70 -3.33 3.60 2.85
CA LEU A 70 -2.79 3.83 4.20
C LEU A 70 -2.86 5.32 4.58
N GLN A 71 -2.50 6.22 3.65
CA GLN A 71 -2.49 7.68 3.86
C GLN A 71 -3.86 8.35 3.71
N ARG A 72 -4.93 7.59 3.44
CA ARG A 72 -6.29 8.11 3.21
C ARG A 72 -6.36 9.19 2.13
N SER A 73 -5.45 9.13 1.18
CA SER A 73 -5.24 10.16 0.16
C SER A 73 -6.15 9.98 -1.07
N HIS A 74 -7.17 9.13 -0.97
CA HIS A 74 -8.16 8.98 -2.03
C HIS A 74 -9.04 10.23 -2.11
N ILE A 75 -9.34 10.65 -3.34
CA ILE A 75 -10.20 11.80 -3.60
C ILE A 75 -11.59 11.52 -3.01
N ARG A 76 -11.98 12.32 -2.01
CA ARG A 76 -13.30 12.30 -1.38
C ARG A 76 -14.02 13.61 -1.68
N ILE A 77 -15.35 13.59 -1.79
CA ILE A 77 -16.14 14.80 -2.02
C ILE A 77 -16.44 15.43 -0.65
N PHE A 78 -15.53 16.30 -0.20
CA PHE A 78 -15.57 16.92 1.13
C PHE A 78 -16.86 17.69 1.41
N ILE A 79 -17.34 18.48 0.44
CA ILE A 79 -18.55 19.31 0.60
C ILE A 79 -19.76 18.47 1.01
N ILE A 80 -19.96 17.31 0.39
CA ILE A 80 -21.09 16.44 0.71
C ILE A 80 -20.87 15.79 2.08
N TYR A 81 -19.63 15.41 2.38
CA TYR A 81 -19.27 14.70 3.60
C TYR A 81 -19.36 15.59 4.87
N ASP A 82 -19.10 16.88 4.73
CA ASP A 82 -19.18 17.86 5.82
C ASP A 82 -20.62 18.36 6.06
N MET A 83 -21.46 18.35 5.02
CA MET A 83 -22.86 18.75 5.12
C MET A 83 -23.78 17.67 5.73
N VAL A 84 -23.33 16.41 5.79
CA VAL A 84 -24.14 15.29 6.28
C VAL A 84 -23.97 15.05 7.78
N PRO A 85 -25.02 14.58 8.48
CA PRO A 85 -24.90 14.23 9.89
C PRO A 85 -23.93 13.05 10.10
N LEU A 86 -23.30 12.99 11.28
CA LEU A 86 -22.29 11.99 11.66
C LEU A 86 -22.71 10.54 11.41
N TRP A 87 -24.01 10.21 11.54
CA TRP A 87 -24.49 8.86 11.29
C TRP A 87 -24.42 8.49 9.80
N LEU A 88 -24.65 9.44 8.90
CA LEU A 88 -24.64 9.22 7.45
C LEU A 88 -23.21 9.17 6.92
N ARG A 89 -22.32 9.98 7.49
CA ARG A 89 -20.85 9.91 7.30
C ARG A 89 -20.34 8.47 7.52
N ARG A 90 -20.73 7.88 8.64
CA ARG A 90 -20.40 6.48 9.00
C ARG A 90 -20.98 5.46 8.03
N VAL A 91 -22.19 5.67 7.52
CA VAL A 91 -22.79 4.79 6.51
C VAL A 91 -21.99 4.83 5.21
N PHE A 92 -21.51 6.00 4.79
CA PHE A 92 -20.65 6.11 3.61
C PHE A 92 -19.30 5.42 3.80
N ASP A 93 -18.68 5.54 4.97
CA ASP A 93 -17.40 4.88 5.26
C ASP A 93 -17.56 3.34 5.25
N ILE A 94 -18.65 2.83 5.85
CA ILE A 94 -18.99 1.40 5.82
C ILE A 94 -19.26 0.95 4.38
N LEU A 95 -20.09 1.68 3.64
CA LEU A 95 -20.45 1.34 2.25
C LEU A 95 -19.21 1.30 1.36
N SER A 96 -18.35 2.31 1.44
CA SER A 96 -17.08 2.37 0.71
C SER A 96 -16.20 1.16 1.03
N THR A 97 -16.04 0.85 2.32
CA THR A 97 -15.24 -0.30 2.77
C THR A 97 -15.82 -1.63 2.26
N ILE A 98 -17.14 -1.79 2.27
CA ILE A 98 -17.82 -2.98 1.73
C ILE A 98 -17.63 -3.07 0.22
N CYS A 99 -17.78 -1.97 -0.53
CA CYS A 99 -17.56 -1.94 -1.97
C CYS A 99 -16.11 -2.34 -2.32
N VAL A 100 -15.13 -1.82 -1.59
CA VAL A 100 -13.72 -2.21 -1.73
C VAL A 100 -13.53 -3.69 -1.38
N GLY A 101 -14.15 -4.18 -0.31
CA GLY A 101 -14.09 -5.59 0.08
C GLY A 101 -14.68 -6.54 -0.96
N ILE A 102 -15.85 -6.21 -1.52
CA ILE A 102 -16.51 -6.99 -2.59
C ILE A 102 -15.66 -6.96 -3.85
N PHE A 103 -15.14 -5.81 -4.24
CA PHE A 103 -14.27 -5.69 -5.41
C PHE A 103 -13.00 -6.51 -5.23
N ALA A 104 -12.34 -6.40 -4.08
CA ALA A 104 -11.16 -7.17 -3.76
C ALA A 104 -11.44 -8.68 -3.78
N PHE A 105 -12.55 -9.11 -3.19
CA PHE A 105 -12.99 -10.50 -3.21
C PHE A 105 -13.23 -10.99 -4.64
N ALA A 106 -13.93 -10.22 -5.47
CA ALA A 106 -14.21 -10.58 -6.86
C ALA A 106 -12.93 -10.74 -7.70
N VAL A 107 -11.96 -9.83 -7.53
CA VAL A 107 -10.67 -9.88 -8.22
C VAL A 107 -9.84 -11.08 -7.74
N ILE A 108 -9.80 -11.34 -6.43
CA ILE A 108 -9.08 -12.49 -5.87
C ILE A 108 -9.72 -13.78 -6.35
N TRP A 109 -11.03 -13.94 -6.19
CA TRP A 109 -11.74 -15.14 -6.59
C TRP A 109 -11.62 -15.41 -8.09
N GLY A 110 -11.86 -14.41 -8.94
CA GLY A 110 -11.78 -14.54 -10.39
C GLY A 110 -10.36 -14.76 -10.91
N GLY A 111 -9.36 -14.13 -10.27
CA GLY A 111 -7.96 -14.21 -10.69
C GLY A 111 -7.16 -15.37 -10.09
N PHE A 112 -7.62 -15.98 -8.99
CA PHE A 112 -6.80 -16.93 -8.20
C PHE A 112 -6.36 -18.16 -9.01
N GLY A 113 -7.28 -18.79 -9.75
CA GLY A 113 -6.99 -19.98 -10.53
C GLY A 113 -5.93 -19.73 -11.60
N GLU A 114 -6.09 -18.66 -12.37
CA GLU A 114 -5.14 -18.28 -13.41
C GLU A 114 -3.79 -17.88 -12.79
N SER A 115 -3.80 -16.99 -11.79
CA SER A 115 -2.60 -16.52 -11.11
C SER A 115 -1.78 -17.67 -10.53
N LYS A 116 -2.44 -18.63 -9.86
CA LYS A 116 -1.79 -19.83 -9.32
C LYS A 116 -1.15 -20.67 -10.43
N ALA A 117 -1.86 -20.92 -11.53
CA ALA A 117 -1.33 -21.71 -12.64
C ALA A 117 -0.10 -21.04 -13.29
N LYS A 118 -0.16 -19.72 -13.53
CA LYS A 118 0.94 -18.93 -14.12
C LYS A 118 2.17 -18.90 -13.21
N PHE A 119 1.96 -18.80 -11.90
CA PHE A 119 3.03 -18.86 -10.90
C PHE A 119 3.68 -20.24 -10.85
N LEU A 120 2.89 -21.31 -10.74
CA LEU A 120 3.41 -22.67 -10.61
C LEU A 120 4.18 -23.13 -11.85
N ARG A 121 3.69 -22.80 -13.05
CA ARG A 121 4.36 -23.09 -14.33
C ARG A 121 5.54 -22.16 -14.62
N TRP A 122 5.69 -21.10 -13.83
CA TRP A 122 6.68 -20.05 -14.05
C TRP A 122 6.59 -19.45 -15.46
N GLU A 123 5.38 -19.03 -15.84
CA GLU A 123 5.11 -18.55 -17.19
C GLU A 123 5.81 -17.22 -17.51
N THR A 124 6.46 -17.20 -18.67
CA THR A 124 7.20 -16.07 -19.23
C THR A 124 6.35 -15.27 -20.22
N PHE A 125 6.86 -14.13 -20.66
CA PHE A 125 6.07 -13.13 -21.41
C PHE A 125 5.88 -13.48 -22.89
N GLY A 126 6.67 -14.41 -23.44
CA GLY A 126 6.60 -14.87 -24.84
C GLY A 126 7.28 -13.94 -25.84
N THR A 127 8.23 -13.11 -25.38
CA THR A 127 8.93 -12.09 -26.18
C THR A 127 10.43 -12.39 -26.27
N ALA A 128 11.20 -11.52 -26.95
CA ALA A 128 12.62 -11.78 -27.19
C ALA A 128 13.48 -11.80 -25.90
N PHE A 129 13.13 -11.01 -24.88
CA PHE A 129 13.81 -11.03 -23.58
C PHE A 129 13.19 -12.04 -22.59
N ASP A 130 11.90 -12.34 -22.76
CA ASP A 130 11.13 -13.38 -22.08
C ASP A 130 11.19 -13.41 -20.53
N PRO A 131 11.02 -12.28 -19.83
CA PRO A 131 11.00 -12.27 -18.37
C PRO A 131 9.70 -12.89 -17.83
N PRO A 132 9.72 -13.46 -16.61
CA PRO A 132 8.54 -14.03 -15.96
C PRO A 132 7.59 -12.95 -15.39
N ILE A 133 7.05 -12.10 -16.26
CA ILE A 133 6.10 -11.03 -15.90
C ILE A 133 4.77 -11.62 -15.43
N PRO A 134 4.09 -12.53 -16.18
CA PRO A 134 2.82 -13.09 -15.75
C PRO A 134 2.93 -13.86 -14.43
N ALA A 135 3.99 -14.64 -14.27
CA ALA A 135 4.24 -15.41 -13.05
C ALA A 135 4.49 -14.55 -11.81
N THR A 136 4.94 -13.30 -11.95
CA THR A 136 5.22 -12.43 -10.79
C THR A 136 4.16 -11.36 -10.56
N ASN A 137 3.73 -10.66 -11.61
CA ASN A 137 2.79 -9.55 -11.45
C ASN A 137 1.37 -10.03 -11.13
N LYS A 138 0.89 -11.15 -11.68
CA LYS A 138 -0.48 -11.63 -11.39
C LYS A 138 -0.66 -12.02 -9.92
N PRO A 139 0.23 -12.84 -9.31
CA PRO A 139 0.16 -13.11 -7.87
C PRO A 139 0.29 -11.85 -7.03
N LEU A 140 1.18 -10.93 -7.43
CA LEU A 140 1.40 -9.68 -6.69
C LEU A 140 0.14 -8.80 -6.70
N ILE A 141 -0.61 -8.72 -7.80
CA ILE A 141 -1.91 -8.03 -7.87
C ILE A 141 -2.87 -8.61 -6.84
N LEU A 142 -3.01 -9.95 -6.77
CA LEU A 142 -3.94 -10.58 -5.83
C LEU A 142 -3.51 -10.39 -4.37
N THR A 143 -2.21 -10.49 -4.09
CA THR A 143 -1.67 -10.23 -2.75
C THR A 143 -1.93 -8.78 -2.34
N VAL A 144 -1.61 -7.80 -3.20
CA VAL A 144 -1.85 -6.39 -2.89
C VAL A 144 -3.34 -6.11 -2.72
N MET A 145 -4.21 -6.72 -3.52
CA MET A 145 -5.66 -6.56 -3.38
C MET A 145 -6.17 -7.08 -2.04
N PHE A 146 -5.61 -8.19 -1.55
CA PHE A 146 -5.90 -8.71 -0.22
C PHE A 146 -5.47 -7.73 0.88
N PHE A 147 -4.24 -7.21 0.82
CA PHE A 147 -3.75 -6.21 1.77
C PHE A 147 -4.54 -4.89 1.69
N LEU A 148 -4.99 -4.49 0.51
CA LEU A 148 -5.79 -3.28 0.31
C LEU A 148 -7.15 -3.41 1.00
N ALA A 149 -7.81 -4.57 0.91
CA ALA A 149 -9.05 -4.83 1.63
C ALA A 149 -8.86 -4.84 3.15
N LEU A 150 -7.75 -5.41 3.63
CA LEU A 150 -7.39 -5.33 5.05
C LEU A 150 -7.13 -3.88 5.49
N GLN A 151 -6.45 -3.09 4.66
CA GLN A 151 -6.14 -1.68 4.96
C GLN A 151 -7.42 -0.84 5.00
N ALA A 152 -8.34 -1.06 4.05
CA ALA A 152 -9.67 -0.43 4.06
C ALA A 152 -10.43 -0.72 5.37
N THR A 153 -10.45 -1.99 5.76
CA THR A 153 -11.10 -2.42 7.00
C THR A 153 -10.42 -1.82 8.23
N SER A 154 -9.08 -1.76 8.23
CA SER A 154 -8.31 -1.17 9.33
C SER A 154 -8.59 0.33 9.48
N ASN A 155 -8.70 1.05 8.36
CA ASN A 155 -9.03 2.48 8.39
C ASN A 155 -10.41 2.69 9.00
N LEU A 156 -11.41 1.89 8.58
CA LEU A 156 -12.76 1.95 9.13
C LEU A 156 -12.80 1.66 10.64
N VAL A 157 -12.10 0.62 11.11
CA VAL A 157 -12.06 0.24 12.54
C VAL A 157 -11.42 1.33 13.42
N ARG A 158 -10.42 2.04 12.89
CA ARG A 158 -9.72 3.10 13.64
C ARG A 158 -10.48 4.42 13.66
N ASP A 159 -11.20 4.74 12.59
CA ASP A 159 -12.07 5.93 12.56
C ASP A 159 -13.33 5.73 13.38
N TRP A 160 -13.79 4.48 13.47
CA TRP A 160 -14.94 4.18 14.29
C TRP A 160 -14.62 4.50 15.76
N PRO A 161 -15.58 5.06 16.52
CA PRO A 161 -15.49 5.18 17.98
C PRO A 161 -15.63 3.80 18.66
N ALA A 162 -14.84 2.84 18.20
CA ALA A 162 -14.76 1.51 18.74
C ALA A 162 -14.02 1.55 20.07
N THR A 163 -14.49 0.72 21.01
CA THR A 163 -13.82 0.55 22.30
C THR A 163 -12.41 -0.02 22.10
N PRO A 164 -11.44 0.29 22.99
CA PRO A 164 -10.05 -0.14 22.82
C PRO A 164 -9.87 -1.65 22.60
N TRP A 165 -10.71 -2.47 23.22
CA TRP A 165 -10.64 -3.93 23.08
C TRP A 165 -11.00 -4.42 21.67
N VAL A 166 -11.93 -3.75 20.97
CA VAL A 166 -12.31 -4.12 19.59
C VAL A 166 -11.14 -3.90 18.64
N ARG A 167 -10.40 -2.81 18.83
CA ARG A 167 -9.21 -2.48 18.02
C ARG A 167 -8.09 -3.49 18.26
N LYS A 168 -7.82 -3.82 19.53
CA LYS A 168 -6.85 -4.87 19.89
C LYS A 168 -7.22 -6.22 19.29
N LEU A 169 -8.50 -6.60 19.37
CA LEU A 169 -8.99 -7.85 18.79
C LEU A 169 -8.79 -7.84 17.26
N PHE A 170 -9.09 -6.72 16.59
CA PHE A 170 -8.85 -6.56 15.17
C PHE A 170 -7.36 -6.74 14.82
N ASP A 171 -6.45 -6.08 15.54
CA ASP A 171 -5.01 -6.20 15.31
C ASP A 171 -4.51 -7.65 15.50
N ILE A 172 -5.01 -8.36 16.50
CA ILE A 172 -4.71 -9.79 16.73
C ILE A 172 -5.25 -10.64 15.58
N ILE A 173 -6.49 -10.42 15.15
CA ILE A 173 -7.13 -11.16 14.06
C ILE A 173 -6.35 -10.95 12.76
N VAL A 174 -6.07 -9.70 12.39
CA VAL A 174 -5.33 -9.37 11.16
C VAL A 174 -3.92 -9.95 11.20
N SER A 175 -3.24 -9.83 12.34
CA SER A 175 -1.90 -10.43 12.50
C SER A 175 -1.93 -11.94 12.32
N THR A 176 -2.91 -12.62 12.92
CA THR A 176 -3.09 -14.07 12.81
C THR A 176 -3.39 -14.48 11.37
N ILE A 177 -4.26 -13.73 10.69
CA ILE A 177 -4.59 -13.94 9.27
C ILE A 177 -3.33 -13.83 8.40
N ILE A 178 -2.56 -12.75 8.54
CA ILE A 178 -1.34 -12.55 7.74
C ILE A 178 -0.33 -13.67 8.00
N ILE A 179 -0.11 -14.03 9.27
CA ILE A 179 0.83 -15.10 9.64
C ILE A 179 0.35 -16.46 9.11
N ALA A 180 -0.95 -16.75 9.19
CA ALA A 180 -1.52 -18.00 8.69
C ALA A 180 -1.37 -18.11 7.17
N PHE A 181 -1.69 -17.05 6.41
CA PHE A 181 -1.52 -17.03 4.96
C PHE A 181 -0.06 -17.09 4.54
N ALA A 182 0.84 -16.38 5.24
CA ALA A 182 2.27 -16.46 4.97
C ALA A 182 2.84 -17.86 5.24
N SER A 183 2.42 -18.49 6.34
CA SER A 183 2.82 -19.85 6.70
C SER A 183 2.27 -20.88 5.72
N LEU A 184 1.01 -20.74 5.29
CA LEU A 184 0.38 -21.59 4.28
C LEU A 184 1.08 -21.46 2.93
N ALA A 185 1.42 -20.24 2.52
CA ALA A 185 2.18 -19.99 1.29
C ALA A 185 3.57 -20.62 1.36
N ALA A 186 4.27 -20.49 2.49
CA ALA A 186 5.58 -21.12 2.69
C ALA A 186 5.50 -22.65 2.71
N TYR A 187 4.49 -23.23 3.38
CA TYR A 187 4.26 -24.67 3.43
C TYR A 187 4.04 -25.25 2.02
N ASN A 188 3.18 -24.61 1.24
CA ASN A 188 2.90 -25.01 -0.14
C ASN A 188 4.08 -24.76 -1.08
N LEU A 189 5.02 -23.87 -0.75
CA LEU A 189 6.17 -23.59 -1.61
C LEU A 189 7.34 -24.56 -1.36
N TYR A 190 7.57 -24.95 -0.09
CA TYR A 190 8.77 -25.67 0.32
C TYR A 190 8.54 -27.12 0.76
N ILE A 191 7.43 -27.41 1.45
CA ILE A 191 7.21 -28.72 2.09
C ILE A 191 6.37 -29.61 1.19
N VAL A 192 5.24 -29.08 0.70
CA VAL A 192 4.33 -29.82 -0.19
C VAL A 192 4.14 -28.99 -1.48
N PRO A 193 5.17 -28.92 -2.34
CA PRO A 193 5.06 -28.22 -3.60
C PRO A 193 3.98 -28.88 -4.48
N PRO A 194 3.07 -28.10 -5.08
CA PRO A 194 2.11 -28.63 -6.04
C PRO A 194 2.79 -29.34 -7.20
N GLU A 195 2.14 -30.38 -7.72
CA GLU A 195 2.63 -31.11 -8.88
C GLU A 195 2.88 -30.17 -10.07
N GLY A 196 4.03 -30.35 -10.73
CA GLY A 196 4.41 -29.53 -11.88
C GLY A 196 4.91 -28.13 -11.53
N GLN A 197 5.23 -27.83 -10.27
CA GLN A 197 5.90 -26.57 -9.89
C GLN A 197 7.28 -26.45 -10.52
N THR A 198 7.49 -25.40 -11.32
CA THR A 198 8.76 -25.09 -12.00
C THR A 198 9.38 -23.76 -11.53
N VAL A 199 8.90 -23.22 -10.41
CA VAL A 199 9.42 -21.98 -9.81
C VAL A 199 10.93 -22.12 -9.53
N PRO A 200 11.80 -21.26 -10.08
CA PRO A 200 13.25 -21.36 -9.87
C PRO A 200 13.65 -21.13 -8.42
N LEU A 201 14.71 -21.83 -7.96
CA LEU A 201 15.17 -21.79 -6.56
C LEU A 201 15.45 -20.37 -6.04
N LYS A 202 16.09 -19.51 -6.84
CA LYS A 202 16.38 -18.12 -6.46
C LYS A 202 15.10 -17.34 -6.12
N TRP A 203 14.03 -17.59 -6.86
CA TRP A 203 12.72 -16.98 -6.62
C TRP A 203 12.03 -17.59 -5.42
N GLN A 204 12.13 -18.90 -5.21
CA GLN A 204 11.62 -19.54 -4.00
C GLN A 204 12.24 -18.91 -2.76
N ILE A 205 13.58 -18.84 -2.69
CA ILE A 205 14.32 -18.21 -1.58
C ILE A 205 13.87 -16.76 -1.37
N GLY A 206 13.76 -15.97 -2.44
CA GLY A 206 13.30 -14.59 -2.35
C GLY A 206 11.90 -14.46 -1.74
N ILE A 207 10.98 -15.33 -2.13
CA ILE A 207 9.61 -15.38 -1.57
C ILE A 207 9.64 -15.81 -0.11
N GLY A 208 10.45 -16.80 0.27
CA GLY A 208 10.60 -17.22 1.66
C GLY A 208 11.12 -16.10 2.56
N ILE A 209 12.15 -15.37 2.12
CA ILE A 209 12.69 -14.21 2.84
C ILE A 209 11.62 -13.12 2.98
N PHE A 210 10.87 -12.84 1.91
CA PHE A 210 9.78 -11.87 1.94
C PHE A 210 8.68 -12.24 2.93
N LEU A 211 8.22 -13.50 2.91
CA LEU A 211 7.19 -14.00 3.84
C LEU A 211 7.67 -13.99 5.28
N ALA A 212 8.92 -14.40 5.54
CA ALA A 212 9.51 -14.35 6.87
C ALA A 212 9.65 -12.91 7.39
N GLY A 213 10.10 -11.98 6.53
CA GLY A 213 10.17 -10.55 6.85
C GLY A 213 8.80 -9.96 7.15
N ALA A 214 7.77 -10.32 6.38
CA ALA A 214 6.40 -9.90 6.64
C ALA A 214 5.88 -10.41 7.99
N VAL A 215 6.10 -11.69 8.32
CA VAL A 215 5.73 -12.27 9.63
C VAL A 215 6.46 -11.56 10.77
N ALA A 216 7.76 -11.30 10.62
CA ALA A 216 8.56 -10.58 11.62
C ALA A 216 8.03 -9.15 11.84
N LEU A 217 7.70 -8.42 10.77
CA LEU A 217 7.13 -7.07 10.84
C LEU A 217 5.75 -7.05 11.51
N VAL A 218 4.90 -8.04 11.22
CA VAL A 218 3.58 -8.17 11.87
C VAL A 218 3.73 -8.40 13.36
N ILE A 219 4.58 -9.35 13.77
CA ILE A 219 4.82 -9.66 15.19
C ILE A 219 5.41 -8.44 15.90
N TYR A 220 6.40 -7.79 15.29
CA TYR A 220 7.01 -6.58 15.82
C TYR A 220 5.98 -5.44 15.97
N GLY A 221 5.19 -5.18 14.93
CA GLY A 221 4.16 -4.14 14.94
C GLY A 221 3.08 -4.40 15.99
N LEU A 222 2.66 -5.67 16.14
CA LEU A 222 1.68 -6.06 17.15
C LEU A 222 2.21 -5.80 18.56
N ILE A 223 3.47 -6.16 18.85
CA ILE A 223 4.09 -5.92 20.17
C ILE A 223 4.28 -4.41 20.43
N ARG A 224 4.76 -3.67 19.43
CA ARG A 224 5.10 -2.25 19.56
C ARG A 224 3.89 -1.36 19.81
N ASP A 225 2.77 -1.67 19.15
CA ASP A 225 1.58 -0.81 19.14
C ASP A 225 0.40 -1.39 19.94
N PHE A 226 0.60 -2.50 20.67
CA PHE A 226 -0.46 -3.21 21.42
C PHE A 226 -1.27 -2.33 22.39
N ASP A 227 -0.61 -1.35 23.03
CA ASP A 227 -1.21 -0.47 24.03
C ASP A 227 -1.45 0.96 23.54
N LYS A 228 -1.14 1.25 22.27
CA LYS A 228 -1.41 2.58 21.71
C LYS A 228 -2.83 2.62 21.18
N THR A 229 -3.61 3.57 21.65
CA THR A 229 -4.89 3.89 21.04
C THR A 229 -4.65 4.83 19.86
N PRO A 230 -5.01 4.44 18.62
CA PRO A 230 -4.96 5.36 17.50
C PRO A 230 -5.96 6.49 17.72
N ILE A 231 -5.53 7.73 17.47
CA ILE A 231 -6.42 8.89 17.47
C ILE A 231 -7.14 8.88 16.12
N PRO A 232 -8.49 9.01 16.07
CA PRO A 232 -9.20 9.14 14.80
C PRO A 232 -8.65 10.33 14.03
N ILE A 233 -8.45 10.16 12.73
CA ILE A 233 -7.90 11.23 11.89
C ILE A 233 -9.07 12.13 11.48
N SER A 234 -9.03 13.38 11.94
CA SER A 234 -9.90 14.46 11.50
C SER A 234 -9.15 15.30 10.46
N GLU A 235 -9.69 15.39 9.25
CA GLU A 235 -9.09 16.23 8.18
C GLU A 235 -9.11 17.72 8.54
N MET A 236 -10.03 18.15 9.43
CA MET A 236 -10.01 19.52 9.95
C MET A 236 -8.78 19.76 10.83
N ASP A 237 -8.36 18.75 11.60
CA ASP A 237 -7.15 18.84 12.42
C ASP A 237 -5.91 18.93 11.51
N GLU A 238 -5.91 18.24 10.36
CA GLU A 238 -4.83 18.36 9.36
C GLU A 238 -4.81 19.73 8.67
N ILE A 239 -5.98 20.27 8.30
CA ILE A 239 -6.07 21.61 7.70
C ILE A 239 -5.64 22.67 8.72
N GLU A 240 -6.01 22.50 9.99
CA GLU A 240 -5.61 23.41 11.07
C GLU A 240 -4.10 23.32 11.35
N GLU A 241 -3.52 22.11 11.39
CA GLU A 241 -2.07 21.89 11.53
C GLU A 241 -1.28 22.40 10.31
N GLU A 242 -1.77 22.20 9.08
CA GLU A 242 -1.15 22.75 7.86
C GLU A 242 -1.27 24.28 7.81
N ALA A 243 -2.38 24.84 8.28
CA ALA A 243 -2.55 26.28 8.45
C ALA A 243 -1.60 26.85 9.52
N GLU A 244 -1.41 26.16 10.65
CA GLU A 244 -0.42 26.54 11.67
C GLU A 244 1.02 26.48 11.15
N LEU A 245 1.39 25.43 10.43
CA LEU A 245 2.70 25.33 9.79
C LEU A 245 2.92 26.44 8.74
N MET A 246 1.88 26.80 7.99
CA MET A 246 1.96 27.96 7.09
C MET A 246 2.07 29.28 7.85
N LYS A 247 1.45 29.44 9.03
CA LYS A 247 1.65 30.60 9.91
C LYS A 247 3.05 30.65 10.52
N GLU A 248 3.67 29.50 10.77
CA GLU A 248 5.05 29.46 11.27
C GLU A 248 6.05 29.78 10.15
N GLN A 249 5.81 29.31 8.93
CA GLN A 249 6.66 29.55 7.76
C GLN A 249 6.52 30.97 7.20
N VAL A 250 5.32 31.53 7.28
CA VAL A 250 5.01 32.90 6.87
C VAL A 250 4.67 33.63 8.16
N ASP A 251 5.60 34.44 8.68
CA ASP A 251 5.43 35.31 9.87
C ASP A 251 4.33 36.36 9.60
N ILE A 252 3.08 35.90 9.46
CA ILE A 252 1.90 36.71 9.19
C ILE A 252 1.43 37.22 10.55
N PRO A 253 1.56 38.53 10.84
CA PRO A 253 1.07 39.07 12.10
C PRO A 253 -0.45 38.84 12.22
N ASP A 254 -0.90 38.50 13.43
CA ASP A 254 -2.30 38.20 13.77
C ASP A 254 -3.29 39.30 13.32
N GLU A 255 -2.79 40.52 13.18
CA GLU A 255 -3.50 41.70 12.70
C GLU A 255 -4.03 41.52 11.27
N ILE A 256 -3.27 40.88 10.37
CA ILE A 256 -3.69 40.63 8.97
C ILE A 256 -4.78 39.56 8.90
N LEU A 257 -4.71 38.54 9.76
CA LEU A 257 -5.69 37.44 9.80
C LEU A 257 -7.03 37.85 10.44
N THR A 258 -6.99 38.74 11.42
CA THR A 258 -8.19 39.29 12.08
C THR A 258 -8.84 40.44 11.32
N GLY A 259 -8.22 40.88 10.21
CA GLY A 259 -8.66 42.06 9.46
C GLY A 259 -8.55 43.36 10.27
N THR A 260 -7.77 43.36 11.35
CA THR A 260 -7.58 44.56 12.18
C THR A 260 -6.39 45.35 11.64
N PRO A 261 -6.58 46.64 11.28
CA PRO A 261 -5.49 47.42 10.73
C PRO A 261 -4.38 47.60 11.78
N PRO A 262 -3.10 47.51 11.39
CA PRO A 262 -1.98 47.64 12.31
C PRO A 262 -2.01 49.00 12.99
N LYS A 263 -1.80 49.03 14.31
CA LYS A 263 -1.74 50.30 15.05
C LYS A 263 -0.58 51.15 14.52
N PRO A 264 -0.78 52.46 14.29
CA PRO A 264 0.30 53.32 13.81
C PRO A 264 1.46 53.29 14.79
N LYS A 265 2.66 52.97 14.29
CA LYS A 265 3.89 53.03 15.08
C LYS A 265 4.12 54.50 15.48
N ALA A 266 4.15 54.75 16.79
CA ALA A 266 4.47 56.04 17.38
C ALA A 266 5.94 56.42 17.14
#